data_AF-L8LKI5-F1
#
_entry.id   AF-L8LKI5-F1
#
_cell.length_a   1.000
_cell.length_b   1.000
_cell.length_c   1.000
_cell.angle_alpha   90.00
_cell.angle_beta   90.00
_cell.angle_gamma   90.00
#
_symmetry.space_group_name_H-M   'P 1'
#
loop_
_entity.id
_entity.type
_entity.pdbx_description
1 polymer ?
#
loop_
_entity_poly.entity_id
_entity_poly.type
_entity_poly.pdbx_seq_one_letter_code
_entity_poly.pdbx_strand_id
1 'polypeptide(L)' 'MSGYKLKKTAQESMQPYSIDLRKKIIEVYKQEKISIRNLAKLFYVAKSFVQKLLKQEQQTGDISPKRQGGNSRAISF' A
#
# COMPACT_ATOMS: atom_id res chain seq x y z
N MET A 1 -1.87 28.93 -26.39
CA MET A 1 -2.02 27.56 -25.84
C MET A 1 -0.71 27.17 -25.18
N SER A 2 -0.59 27.43 -23.88
CA SER A 2 0.66 27.24 -23.13
C SER A 2 0.96 25.76 -22.96
N GLY A 3 2.07 25.30 -23.51
CA GLY A 3 2.54 23.93 -23.40
C GLY A 3 2.91 23.59 -21.96
N TYR A 4 2.12 22.74 -21.33
CA TYR A 4 2.48 22.15 -20.04
C TYR A 4 3.60 21.14 -20.28
N LYS A 5 4.83 21.60 -20.10
CA LYS A 5 6.03 20.76 -20.01
C LYS A 5 5.90 19.92 -18.73
N LEU A 6 5.47 18.66 -18.88
CA LEU A 6 5.45 17.67 -17.80
C LEU A 6 6.87 17.49 -17.28
N LYS A 7 7.14 18.01 -16.08
CA LYS A 7 8.37 17.69 -15.35
C LYS A 7 8.25 16.23 -14.92
N LYS A 8 9.04 15.33 -15.52
CA LYS A 8 9.24 13.98 -15.01
C LYS A 8 9.89 14.09 -13.62
N THR A 9 9.11 13.93 -12.57
CA THR A 9 9.63 13.78 -11.22
C THR A 9 10.21 12.37 -11.08
N ALA A 10 11.33 12.23 -10.36
CA ALA A 10 12.02 10.96 -10.10
C ALA A 10 11.22 9.99 -9.20
N GLN A 11 9.90 10.17 -9.10
CA GLN A 11 9.00 9.50 -8.17
C GLN A 11 7.71 9.06 -8.87
N GLU A 12 7.82 8.47 -10.06
CA GLU A 12 6.78 7.62 -10.66
C GLU A 12 6.95 6.16 -10.20
N SER A 13 7.27 5.94 -8.92
CA SER A 13 7.00 4.66 -8.27
C SER A 13 5.56 4.69 -7.76
N MET A 14 4.86 3.56 -7.92
CA MET A 14 3.48 3.38 -7.46
C MET A 14 3.35 3.86 -6.02
N GLN A 15 2.64 4.98 -5.82
CA GLN A 15 2.50 5.58 -4.50
C GLN A 15 1.82 4.57 -3.58
N PRO A 16 2.28 4.43 -2.32
CA PRO A 16 1.60 3.58 -1.37
C PRO A 16 0.17 4.09 -1.16
N TYR A 17 -0.79 3.18 -1.09
CA TYR A 17 -2.14 3.51 -0.67
C TYR A 17 -2.13 4.31 0.63
N SER A 18 -3.00 5.32 0.71
CA SER A 18 -3.13 6.22 1.86
C SER A 18 -3.34 5.45 3.16
N ILE A 19 -2.87 6.04 4.26
CA ILE A 19 -3.02 5.45 5.60
C ILE A 19 -4.50 5.27 5.94
N ASP A 20 -5.36 6.19 5.48
CA ASP A 20 -6.80 6.14 5.74
C ASP A 20 -7.45 4.93 5.06
N LEU A 21 -7.06 4.58 3.83
CA LEU A 21 -7.55 3.36 3.17
C LEU A 21 -7.17 2.12 3.98
N ARG A 22 -5.94 2.07 4.47
CA ARG A 22 -5.42 0.94 5.27
C ARG A 22 -6.16 0.81 6.60
N LYS A 23 -6.40 1.94 7.29
CA LYS A 23 -7.20 1.98 8.53
C LYS A 23 -8.60 1.42 8.30
N LYS A 24 -9.28 1.91 7.26
CA LYS A 24 -10.66 1.52 6.96
C LYS A 24 -10.79 0.02 6.61
N ILE A 25 -9.81 -0.53 5.89
CA ILE A 25 -9.75 -1.98 5.60
C ILE A 25 -9.68 -2.80 6.89
N ILE A 26 -8.84 -2.39 7.86
CA ILE A 26 -8.65 -3.11 9.12
C ILE A 26 -9.87 -2.99 10.03
N GLU A 27 -10.48 -1.81 10.10
CA GLU A 27 -11.68 -1.57 10.88
C GLU A 27 -12.83 -2.47 10.40
N VAL A 28 -13.12 -2.47 9.10
CA VAL A 28 -14.17 -3.32 8.51
C VAL A 28 -13.87 -4.81 8.72
N TYR A 29 -12.60 -5.22 8.61
CA TYR A 29 -12.21 -6.60 8.88
C TYR A 29 -12.50 -7.02 10.34
N LYS A 30 -12.19 -6.14 11.31
CA LYS A 30 -12.41 -6.38 12.74
C LYS A 30 -13.89 -6.37 13.12
N GLN A 31 -14.69 -5.49 12.51
CA GLN A 31 -16.12 -5.34 12.80
C GLN A 31 -16.98 -6.44 12.15
N GLU A 32 -16.81 -6.67 10.84
CA GLU A 32 -17.75 -7.48 10.07
C GLU A 32 -17.29 -8.93 9.83
N LYS A 33 -16.08 -9.32 10.29
CA LYS A 33 -15.49 -10.66 10.14
C LYS A 33 -15.58 -11.20 8.69
N ILE A 34 -15.43 -10.31 7.71
CA ILE A 34 -15.56 -10.66 6.28
C ILE A 34 -14.32 -11.41 5.80
N SER A 35 -14.49 -12.33 4.85
CA SER A 35 -13.36 -12.99 4.20
C SER A 35 -12.46 -11.98 3.46
N ILE A 36 -11.15 -12.24 3.45
CA ILE A 36 -10.13 -11.43 2.77
C ILE A 36 -10.48 -11.16 1.30
N ARG A 37 -11.09 -12.15 0.62
CA ARG A 37 -11.50 -12.02 -0.80
C ARG A 37 -12.63 -11.01 -0.97
N ASN A 38 -13.62 -11.02 -0.08
CA ASN A 38 -14.74 -10.07 -0.14
C ASN A 38 -14.28 -8.67 0.27
N LEU A 39 -13.40 -8.58 1.28
CA LEU A 39 -12.78 -7.32 1.69
C LEU A 39 -11.99 -6.68 0.54
N ALA A 40 -11.22 -7.47 -0.22
CA ALA A 40 -10.51 -7.00 -1.40
C ALA A 40 -11.45 -6.44 -2.48
N LYS A 41 -12.59 -7.10 -2.72
CA LYS A 41 -13.62 -6.63 -3.65
C LYS A 41 -14.26 -5.32 -3.19
N LEU A 42 -14.60 -5.21 -1.91
CA LEU A 42 -15.26 -4.04 -1.31
C LEU A 42 -14.40 -2.77 -1.45
N PHE A 43 -13.09 -2.92 -1.28
CA PHE A 43 -12.14 -1.81 -1.35
C PHE A 43 -11.47 -1.66 -2.73
N TYR A 44 -11.85 -2.47 -3.71
CA TYR A 44 -11.26 -2.48 -5.06
C TYR A 44 -9.72 -2.61 -5.05
N VAL A 45 -9.19 -3.40 -4.12
CA VAL A 45 -7.75 -3.64 -3.97
C VAL A 45 -7.39 -5.10 -4.24
N ALA A 46 -6.11 -5.36 -4.50
CA ALA A 46 -5.63 -6.73 -4.66
C ALA A 46 -5.75 -7.53 -3.36
N LYS A 47 -6.13 -8.81 -3.47
CA LYS A 47 -6.13 -9.76 -2.34
C LYS A 47 -4.78 -9.80 -1.61
N SER A 48 -3.69 -9.81 -2.38
CA SER A 48 -2.33 -9.86 -1.84
C SER A 48 -1.99 -8.64 -0.98
N PHE A 49 -2.53 -7.46 -1.33
CA PHE A 49 -2.37 -6.25 -0.53
C PHE A 49 -3.07 -6.38 0.82
N VAL A 50 -4.33 -6.81 0.83
CA VAL A 50 -5.10 -7.04 2.06
C VAL A 50 -4.41 -8.07 2.96
N GLN A 51 -3.95 -9.19 2.39
CA GLN A 51 -3.21 -10.22 3.16
C GLN A 51 -1.94 -9.66 3.82
N LYS A 52 -1.15 -8.88 3.07
CA LYS A 52 0.07 -8.25 3.58
C LYS A 52 -0.24 -7.25 4.68
N LEU A 53 -1.29 -6.44 4.50
CA LEU A 53 -1.72 -5.44 5.45
C LEU A 53 -2.15 -6.08 6.79
N LEU A 54 -3.01 -7.10 6.73
CA LEU A 54 -3.47 -7.80 7.93
C LEU A 54 -2.32 -8.50 8.67
N LYS A 55 -1.40 -9.14 7.93
CA LYS A 55 -0.21 -9.75 8.53
C LYS A 55 0.67 -8.70 9.21
N GLN A 56 0.85 -7.54 8.58
CA GLN A 56 1.66 -6.47 9.15
C GLN A 56 1.03 -5.92 10.44
N GLU A 57 -0.27 -5.66 10.44
CA GLU A 57 -0.98 -5.20 11.63
C GLU A 57 -0.93 -6.21 12.77
N GLN A 58 -1.12 -7.50 12.49
CA GLN A 58 -1.02 -8.56 13.49
C GLN A 58 0.40 -8.69 14.10
N GLN A 59 1.44 -8.50 13.29
CA GLN A 59 2.82 -8.68 13.73
C GLN A 59 3.40 -7.46 14.44
N THR A 60 2.99 -6.26 14.04
CA THR A 60 3.66 -5.00 14.44
C THR A 60 2.73 -4.00 15.10
N GLY A 61 1.42 -4.16 14.97
CA GLY A 61 0.43 -3.13 15.31
C GLY A 61 0.47 -1.90 14.39
N ASP A 62 1.38 -1.86 13.40
CA ASP A 62 1.57 -0.73 12.50
C ASP A 62 1.04 -1.04 11.09
N ILE A 63 0.40 -0.04 10.50
CA ILE A 63 -0.25 -0.10 9.19
C ILE A 63 0.48 0.77 8.16
N SER A 64 1.50 1.51 8.60
CA SER A 64 2.26 2.45 7.78
C SER A 64 2.95 1.73 6.61
N PRO A 65 3.09 2.39 5.45
CA PRO A 65 3.82 1.81 4.33
C PRO A 65 5.27 1.52 4.73
N LYS A 66 5.71 0.27 4.52
CA LYS A 66 7.13 -0.06 4.64
C LYS A 66 7.91 0.70 3.58
N ARG A 67 9.09 1.20 3.94
CA ARG A 67 10.04 1.79 2.99
C ARG A 67 10.28 0.78 1.86
N GLN A 68 10.04 1.18 0.62
CA GLN A 68 10.41 0.37 -0.53
C GLN A 68 11.93 0.23 -0.52
N GLY A 69 12.42 -0.97 -0.23
CA GLY A 69 13.86 -1.25 -0.25
C GLY A 69 14.37 -1.13 -1.68
N GLY A 70 15.20 -0.12 -1.93
CA GLY A 70 15.97 -0.05 -3.17
C GLY A 70 17.00 -1.16 -3.17
N ASN A 71 17.09 -1.94 -4.25
CA ASN A 71 18.22 -2.83 -4.48
C ASN A 71 19.44 -1.98 -4.85
N SER A 72 20.00 -1.26 -3.87
CA SER A 72 21.29 -0.60 -4.02
C SER A 72 22.36 -1.68 -3.91
N ARG A 73 22.62 -2.37 -5.04
CA ARG A 73 23.92 -3.00 -5.24
C ARG A 73 24.94 -1.87 -5.15
N ALA A 74 25.60 -1.73 -4.01
CA ALA A 74 26.79 -0.92 -3.91
C ALA A 74 27.83 -1.56 -4.84
N ILE A 75 28.01 -0.97 -6.03
CA ILE A 75 29.18 -1.24 -6.84
C ILE A 75 30.31 -0.48 -6.16
N SER A 76 31.07 -1.20 -5.33
CA SER A 76 32.35 -0.72 -4.82
C SER A 76 33.32 -0.75 -6.00
N PHE A 77 33.82 0.43 -6.40
CA PHE A 77 34.94 0.56 -7.35
C PHE A 77 36.26 0.41 -6.62
#